data_AF-A0A4S8KZW4-F1
#
_entry.id   AF-A0A4S8KZW4-F1
#
_cell.length_a   1.000
_cell.length_b   1.000
_cell.length_c   1.000
_cell.angle_alpha   90.00
_cell.angle_beta   90.00
_cell.angle_gamma   90.00
#
_symmetry.space_group_name_H-M   'P 1'
#
loop_
_entity.id
_entity.type
_entity.pdbx_description
1 polymer ?
#
loop_
_entity_poly.entity_id
_entity_poly.type
_entity_poly.pdbx_seq_one_letter_code
_entity_poly.pdbx_strand_id
1 'polypeptide(L)' 'VTGLNIRHTGERFQWSNETISKYFCHILNALSSPPFYTIYVCLPSTNAPTPDFIQCNPKFFPFWTDAIGAIDGSHI' A
#
# COMPACT_ATOMS: atom_id res chain seq x y z
N VAL A 1 4.25 5.70 -6.04
CA VAL A 1 5.20 4.60 -6.37
C VAL A 1 5.38 4.59 -7.87
N THR A 2 6.60 4.70 -8.38
CA THR A 2 6.85 4.60 -9.83
C THR A 2 6.60 3.15 -10.22
N GLY A 3 5.48 2.85 -10.90
CA GLY A 3 5.09 1.50 -11.36
C GLY A 3 6.01 0.93 -12.46
N LEU A 4 7.33 1.05 -12.26
CA LEU A 4 8.36 0.61 -13.17
C LEU A 4 8.55 -0.89 -13.01
N ASN A 5 8.79 -1.57 -14.13
CA ASN A 5 9.19 -2.96 -14.09
C ASN A 5 10.59 -3.11 -13.44
N ILE A 6 10.92 -4.35 -13.04
CA ILE A 6 12.20 -4.65 -12.42
C ILE A 6 13.40 -4.38 -13.34
N ARG A 7 13.24 -4.52 -14.66
CA ARG A 7 14.29 -4.29 -15.66
C ARG A 7 14.68 -2.81 -15.74
N HIS A 8 13.70 -1.91 -15.87
CA HIS A 8 13.89 -0.46 -15.86
C HIS A 8 14.49 0.00 -14.52
N THR A 9 14.10 -0.64 -13.42
CA THR A 9 14.68 -0.37 -12.11
C THR A 9 16.16 -0.79 -12.06
N GLY A 10 16.49 -2.00 -12.53
CA GLY A 10 17.87 -2.47 -12.67
C GLY A 10 18.72 -1.57 -13.58
N GLU A 11 18.18 -1.16 -14.73
CA GLU A 11 18.82 -0.20 -15.64
C GLU A 11 19.07 1.15 -14.96
N ARG A 12 18.11 1.67 -14.19
CA ARG A 12 18.27 2.96 -13.50
C ARG A 12 19.35 2.92 -12.42
N PHE A 13 19.42 1.83 -11.66
CA PHE A 13 20.38 1.68 -10.56
C PHE A 13 21.69 0.99 -10.99
N GLN A 14 21.79 0.57 -12.25
CA GLN A 14 22.90 -0.19 -12.80
C GLN A 14 23.19 -1.47 -11.99
N TRP A 15 22.13 -2.13 -11.53
CA TRP A 15 22.19 -3.36 -10.75
C TRP A 15 21.46 -4.51 -11.45
N SER A 16 21.84 -5.74 -11.09
CA SER A 16 21.13 -6.91 -11.60
C SER A 16 19.70 -6.94 -11.07
N ASN A 17 18.79 -7.51 -11.86
CA ASN A 17 17.40 -7.72 -11.43
C ASN A 17 17.33 -8.55 -10.14
N GLU A 18 18.28 -9.47 -9.92
CA GLU A 18 18.38 -10.26 -8.70
C GLU A 18 18.67 -9.37 -7.48
N THR A 19 19.62 -8.45 -7.57
CA THR A 19 19.90 -7.48 -6.51
C THR A 19 18.68 -6.61 -6.21
N ILE A 20 18.01 -6.10 -7.25
CA ILE A 20 16.76 -5.33 -7.08
C ILE A 20 15.70 -6.15 -6.35
N SER A 21 15.45 -7.38 -6.79
CA SER A 21 14.45 -8.27 -6.18
C SER A 21 14.79 -8.57 -4.72
N LYS A 22 16.07 -8.83 -4.41
CA LYS A 22 16.54 -9.12 -3.06
C LYS A 22 16.25 -7.95 -2.11
N TYR A 23 16.61 -6.73 -2.51
CA TYR A 23 16.36 -5.55 -1.68
C TYR A 23 14.88 -5.21 -1.57
N PHE A 24 14.11 -5.39 -2.64
CA PHE A 24 12.65 -5.26 -2.57
C PHE A 24 12.06 -6.19 -1.49
N CYS A 25 12.42 -7.47 -1.51
CA CYS A 25 11.96 -8.42 -0.49
C CYS A 25 12.44 -8.07 0.92
N HIS A 26 13.68 -7.59 1.08
CA HIS A 26 14.17 -7.14 2.39
C HIS A 26 13.37 -5.97 2.96
N ILE A 27 13.09 -4.96 2.13
CA ILE A 27 12.30 -3.79 2.54
C ILE A 27 10.87 -4.20 2.84
N LEU A 28 10.25 -5.00 1.96
CA LEU A 28 8.90 -5.53 2.17
C LEU A 28 8.81 -6.25 3.52
N ASN A 29 9.72 -7.19 3.78
CA ASN A 29 9.77 -7.93 5.04
C ASN A 29 9.99 -7.02 6.24
N ALA A 30 10.84 -6.00 6.13
CA ALA A 30 11.06 -5.05 7.22
C ALA A 30 9.77 -4.28 7.54
N LEU A 31 9.06 -3.77 6.52
CA LEU A 31 7.82 -3.01 6.69
C LEU A 31 6.65 -3.88 7.16
N SER A 32 6.58 -5.15 6.74
CA SER A 32 5.53 -6.09 7.17
C SER A 32 5.86 -6.81 8.48
N SER A 33 7.08 -6.67 9.00
CA SER A 33 7.48 -7.32 10.24
C SER A 33 6.80 -6.68 11.46
N PRO A 34 6.54 -7.45 12.54
CA PRO A 34 5.87 -6.93 13.72
C PRO A 34 6.49 -5.66 14.30
N PRO A 35 7.82 -5.50 14.42
CA PRO A 35 8.42 -4.29 14.98
C PRO A 35 8.07 -2.99 14.24
N PHE A 36 7.77 -3.04 12.94
CA PHE A 36 7.35 -1.88 12.17
C PHE A 36 5.83 -1.83 12.04
N TYR A 37 5.24 -2.92 11.56
CA TYR A 37 3.83 -2.96 11.17
C TYR A 37 2.91 -2.62 12.34
N THR A 38 3.14 -3.18 13.54
CA THR A 38 2.23 -2.99 14.68
C THR A 38 2.27 -1.58 15.25
N ILE A 39 3.36 -0.84 15.02
CA ILE A 39 3.54 0.52 15.54
C ILE A 39 2.91 1.54 14.59
N TYR A 40 3.08 1.33 13.28
CA TYR A 40 2.77 2.35 12.27
C TYR A 40 1.54 2.06 11.42
N VAL A 41 1.06 0.81 11.38
CA VAL A 41 -0.13 0.43 10.60
C VAL A 41 -1.30 0.17 11.56
N CYS A 42 -2.23 1.13 11.60
CA CYS A 42 -3.47 1.02 12.36
C CYS A 42 -4.64 0.88 11.39
N LEU A 43 -5.32 -0.27 11.44
CA LEU A 43 -6.56 -0.47 10.70
C LEU A 43 -7.73 0.17 11.46
N PRO A 44 -8.70 0.79 10.77
CA PRO A 44 -9.92 1.25 11.41
C PRO A 44 -10.70 0.05 11.98
N SER A 45 -11.47 0.29 13.04
CA SER A 45 -12.38 -0.74 13.57
C SER A 45 -13.49 -1.03 12.57
N THR A 46 -14.07 -2.23 12.61
CA THR A 46 -15.18 -2.63 11.73
C THR A 46 -16.42 -1.73 11.85
N ASN A 47 -16.53 -0.99 12.96
CA ASN A 47 -17.65 -0.10 13.24
C ASN A 47 -17.26 1.38 13.08
N ALA A 48 -16.05 1.65 12.57
CA ALA A 48 -15.62 3.02 12.33
C ALA A 48 -16.51 3.65 11.23
N PRO A 49 -16.99 4.89 11.43
CA PRO A 49 -17.76 5.56 10.39
C PRO A 49 -16.87 5.84 9.17
N THR A 50 -17.47 5.83 7.98
CA THR A 50 -16.79 6.25 6.75
C THR A 50 -16.20 7.65 6.95
N PRO A 51 -14.93 7.92 6.64
CA PRO A 51 -14.35 9.25 6.82
C PRO A 51 -15.08 10.34 6.02
N ASP A 52 -15.20 11.55 6.57
CA ASP A 52 -15.88 12.69 5.93
C ASP A 52 -15.33 13.02 4.54
N PHE A 53 -14.03 12.82 4.33
CA PHE A 53 -13.40 12.99 3.02
C PHE A 53 -14.05 12.12 1.91
N ILE A 54 -14.51 10.92 2.28
CA ILE A 54 -15.22 10.02 1.37
C ILE A 54 -16.70 10.42 1.32
N GLN A 55 -17.36 10.62 2.47
CA GLN A 55 -18.79 10.94 2.53
C GLN A 55 -19.15 12.23 1.79
N CYS A 56 -18.33 13.27 1.91
CA CYS A 56 -18.57 14.59 1.34
C CYS A 56 -18.19 14.69 -0.14
N ASN A 57 -17.64 13.62 -0.74
CA ASN A 57 -17.20 13.63 -2.12
C ASN A 57 -18.09 12.73 -2.99
N PRO A 58 -18.90 13.29 -3.91
CA PRO A 58 -19.81 12.51 -4.76
C PRO A 58 -19.07 11.62 -5.77
N LYS A 59 -17.75 11.75 -5.92
CA LYS A 59 -16.93 10.81 -6.71
C LYS A 59 -16.64 9.51 -5.95
N PHE A 60 -16.68 9.54 -4.61
CA PHE A 60 -16.32 8.40 -3.76
C PHE A 60 -17.56 7.80 -3.06
N PHE A 61 -18.49 8.63 -2.61
CA PHE A 61 -19.77 8.19 -2.06
C PHE A 61 -20.82 8.03 -3.19
N PRO A 62 -21.64 6.96 -3.21
CA PRO A 62 -21.77 5.89 -2.22
C PRO A 62 -20.86 4.68 -2.47
N PHE A 63 -20.04 4.69 -3.52
CA PHE A 63 -19.29 3.53 -3.97
C PHE A 63 -18.34 2.94 -2.91
N TRP A 64 -17.85 3.76 -1.99
CA TRP A 64 -16.84 3.39 -0.97
C TRP A 64 -17.39 3.48 0.46
N THR A 65 -18.71 3.49 0.64
CA THR A 65 -19.35 3.59 1.95
C THR A 65 -18.96 2.44 2.89
N ASP A 66 -18.88 1.22 2.35
CA ASP A 66 -18.55 0.02 3.11
C ASP A 66 -17.06 -0.35 3.07
N ALA A 67 -16.21 0.51 2.48
CA ALA A 67 -14.79 0.25 2.37
C ALA A 67 -14.08 0.50 3.72
N ILE A 68 -13.52 -0.56 4.29
CA ILE A 68 -12.76 -0.49 5.55
C ILE A 68 -11.31 -0.03 5.27
N GLY A 69 -10.82 -0.23 4.06
CA GLY A 69 -9.53 0.29 3.59
C GLY A 69 -9.30 -0.03 2.11
N ALA A 70 -8.38 0.69 1.48
CA ALA A 70 -7.92 0.40 0.14
C ALA A 70 -6.40 0.21 0.18
N ILE A 71 -5.94 -1.00 -0.11
CA ILE A 71 -4.51 -1.29 -0.30
C ILE A 71 -4.32 -1.42 -1.81
N ASP A 72 -3.74 -0.38 -2.40
CA ASP A 72 -3.26 -0.38 -3.79
C ASP A 72 -4.29 -0.80 -4.86
N GLY A 73 -5.51 -0.26 -4.79
CA GLY A 73 -6.53 -0.48 -5.81
C GLY A 73 -7.21 -1.86 -5.79
N SER A 74 -6.91 -2.70 -4.80
CA SER A 74 -7.71 -3.89 -4.49
C SER A 74 -8.60 -3.60 -3.29
N HIS A 75 -9.91 -3.67 -3.52
CA HIS A 75 -10.93 -3.52 -2.48
C HIS A 75 -10.94 -4.77 -1.59
N ILE A 76 -10.93 -4.58 -0.27
CA ILE A 76 -11.32 -5.59 0.74
C ILE A 76 -12.53 -5.08 1.50
#